data_AF-A0A7G2K105-F1
#
_entry.id   AF-A0A7G2K105-F1
#
_cell.length_a   1.000
_cell.length_b   1.000
_cell.length_c   1.000
_cell.angle_alpha   90.00
_cell.angle_beta   90.00
_cell.angle_gamma   90.00
#
_symmetry.space_group_name_H-M   'P 1'
#
loop_
_entity.id
_entity.type
_entity.pdbx_description
1 polymer ?
#
loop_
_entity_poly.entity_id
_entity_poly.type
_entity_poly.pdbx_seq_one_letter_code
_entity_poly.pdbx_strand_id
1 'polypeptide(L)'
;MNYNDKIQGKTREKADPYRRTQDSALLKVGFQPTENHRFSIIADLYKQTSKGHDFSYTLKPNTPYMTYDEEELRHTNDKVERKNIAFVYENFTETPFWDTLKITYSHQKITTRARTDDYCDGNDKCALAGNPLGMKYNQDNQLVGKDGKPAVYKDLDSKETIQEKLPLTKQGKWRHEKVDWDTLKKKYPGVPIYGYCLEKEDDPSNFCTYDVNTIKKENTFEINGKKYDLLSEADKKVISDEQRLSTNVSYLFSCDGLNCNKNTIQGFNKDGTTVDIPFEV
;
A
#
# COMPACT_ATOMS: atom_id res chain seq x y z
N MET A 1 -20.93 26.40 36.91
CA MET A 1 -20.74 25.36 35.88
C MET A 1 -21.01 24.02 36.56
N ASN A 2 -22.14 23.39 36.26
CA ASN A 2 -22.57 22.15 36.91
C ASN A 2 -22.20 20.99 35.97
N TYR A 3 -21.31 20.11 36.41
CA TYR A 3 -20.92 18.90 35.69
C TYR A 3 -22.13 17.96 35.70
N ASN A 4 -22.62 17.60 34.50
CA ASN A 4 -23.78 16.71 34.35
C ASN A 4 -23.29 15.34 33.86
N ASP A 5 -23.15 14.43 34.81
CA ASP A 5 -22.68 13.06 34.67
C ASP A 5 -23.56 12.21 33.73
N LYS A 6 -24.77 12.69 33.40
CA LYS A 6 -25.68 12.01 32.46
C LYS A 6 -25.36 12.24 30.97
N ILE A 7 -24.37 13.05 30.64
CA ILE A 7 -23.90 13.26 29.25
C ILE A 7 -22.70 12.35 28.93
N GLN A 8 -22.20 11.57 29.91
CA GLN A 8 -21.09 10.65 29.70
C GLN A 8 -21.62 9.27 29.24
N GLY A 9 -21.61 9.08 27.91
CA GLY A 9 -21.63 7.80 27.17
C GLY A 9 -22.59 6.72 27.67
N LYS A 10 -23.64 6.40 26.91
CA LYS A 10 -24.47 5.20 27.13
C LYS A 10 -23.60 4.00 27.49
N THR A 11 -23.82 3.44 28.67
CA THR A 11 -23.25 2.16 29.10
C THR A 11 -23.52 1.13 28.00
N ARG A 12 -22.46 0.54 27.45
CA ARG A 12 -22.61 -0.54 26.46
C ARG A 12 -23.22 -1.74 27.17
N GLU A 13 -24.41 -2.17 26.75
CA GLU A 13 -25.11 -3.31 27.35
C GLU A 13 -24.45 -4.66 27.05
N LYS A 14 -23.53 -4.70 26.08
CA LYS A 14 -22.85 -5.91 25.62
C LYS A 14 -21.35 -5.67 25.44
N ALA A 15 -20.55 -6.59 25.96
CA ALA A 15 -19.10 -6.59 25.78
C ALA A 15 -18.74 -6.81 24.30
N ASP A 16 -17.57 -6.30 23.91
CA ASP A 16 -17.05 -6.47 22.55
C ASP A 16 -16.80 -7.95 22.25
N PRO A 17 -17.14 -8.42 21.04
CA PRO A 17 -16.88 -9.80 20.65
C PRO A 17 -15.36 -10.04 20.63
N TYR A 18 -14.93 -11.00 21.44
CA TYR A 18 -13.55 -11.48 21.46
C TYR A 18 -13.52 -12.99 21.46
N ARG A 19 -12.44 -13.54 20.88
CA ARG A 19 -12.10 -14.95 20.87
C ARG A 19 -10.84 -15.16 21.69
N ARG A 20 -11.00 -15.91 22.78
CA ARG A 20 -9.89 -16.37 23.62
C ARG A 20 -9.55 -17.81 23.27
N THR A 21 -8.28 -18.09 23.04
CA THR A 21 -7.75 -19.45 22.90
C THR A 21 -6.68 -19.68 23.94
N GLN A 22 -6.67 -20.88 24.51
CA GLN A 22 -5.77 -21.27 25.59
C GLN A 22 -5.25 -22.67 25.33
N ASP A 23 -3.93 -22.78 25.20
CA ASP A 23 -3.20 -24.01 24.97
C ASP A 23 -2.26 -24.25 26.15
N SER A 24 -2.30 -25.45 26.71
CA SER A 24 -1.42 -25.85 27.82
C SER A 24 -0.91 -27.27 27.62
N ALA A 25 0.39 -27.47 27.82
CA ALA A 25 1.05 -28.76 27.77
C ALA A 25 1.96 -28.93 29.00
N LEU A 26 1.77 -30.03 29.72
CA LEU A 26 2.60 -30.41 30.85
C LEU A 26 3.27 -31.75 30.56
N LEU A 27 4.59 -31.77 30.56
CA LEU A 27 5.39 -32.99 30.47
C LEU A 27 6.12 -33.19 31.79
N LYS A 28 5.97 -34.38 32.38
CA LYS A 28 6.72 -34.78 33.56
C LYS A 28 7.34 -36.15 33.32
N VAL A 29 8.67 -36.18 33.30
CA VAL A 29 9.44 -37.42 33.16
C VAL A 29 10.20 -37.63 34.47
N GLY A 30 10.11 -38.84 35.00
CA GLY A 30 10.84 -39.23 36.20
C GLY A 30 11.69 -40.46 35.93
N PHE A 31 12.88 -40.50 36.51
CA PHE A 31 13.78 -41.64 36.49
C PHE A 31 14.25 -41.93 37.92
N GLN A 32 14.24 -43.21 38.29
CA GLN A 32 14.57 -43.67 39.63
C GLN A 32 15.65 -44.77 39.51
N PRO A 33 16.95 -44.41 39.57
CA PRO A 33 18.04 -45.37 39.41
C PRO A 33 18.16 -46.35 40.58
N THR A 34 17.73 -45.95 41.78
CA THR A 34 17.67 -46.81 42.99
C THR A 34 16.39 -46.52 43.75
N GLU A 35 16.05 -47.36 44.74
CA GLU A 35 14.86 -47.14 45.58
C GLU A 35 14.90 -45.78 46.30
N ASN A 36 16.10 -45.27 46.59
CA ASN A 36 16.27 -44.05 47.39
C ASN A 36 16.50 -42.77 46.58
N HIS A 37 16.78 -42.84 45.28
CA HIS A 37 17.10 -41.65 44.47
C HIS A 37 16.12 -41.49 43.32
N ARG A 38 15.51 -40.30 43.20
CA ARG A 38 14.60 -39.97 42.10
C ARG A 38 14.97 -38.64 41.46
N PHE A 39 15.04 -38.65 40.13
CA PHE A 39 15.22 -37.48 39.30
C PHE A 39 13.94 -37.23 38.51
N SER A 40 13.45 -36.00 38.47
CA SER A 40 12.32 -35.62 37.64
C SER A 40 12.61 -34.35 36.85
N ILE A 41 12.19 -34.33 35.60
CA ILE A 41 12.17 -33.16 34.73
C ILE A 41 10.71 -32.82 34.45
N ILE A 42 10.36 -31.57 34.66
CA ILE A 42 9.01 -31.04 34.46
C ILE A 42 9.13 -29.90 33.45
N ALA A 43 8.33 -29.95 32.39
CA ALA A 43 8.17 -28.86 31.43
C ALA A 43 6.69 -28.48 31.36
N ASP A 44 6.37 -27.25 31.78
CA ASP A 44 5.04 -26.65 31.70
C ASP A 44 5.07 -25.52 30.67
N LEU A 45 4.31 -25.71 29.59
CA LEU A 45 4.17 -24.77 28.49
C LEU A 45 2.72 -24.29 28.45
N TYR A 46 2.54 -22.98 28.42
CA TYR A 46 1.24 -22.33 28.39
C TYR A 46 1.25 -21.18 27.38
N LYS A 47 0.19 -21.08 26.59
CA LYS A 47 -0.04 -20.00 25.65
C LYS A 47 -1.51 -19.62 25.66
N GLN A 48 -1.78 -18.33 25.88
CA GLN A 48 -3.09 -17.75 25.74
C GLN A 48 -3.04 -16.63 24.72
N THR A 49 -4.00 -16.61 23.81
CA THR A 49 -4.22 -15.47 22.93
C THR A 49 -5.66 -14.97 23.05
N SER A 50 -5.83 -13.66 23.08
CA SER A 50 -7.13 -13.00 23.06
C SER A 50 -7.15 -12.09 21.83
N LYS A 51 -8.07 -12.38 20.91
CA LYS A 51 -8.26 -11.58 19.71
C LYS A 51 -9.67 -11.04 19.67
N GLY A 52 -9.88 -9.78 19.34
CA GLY A 52 -11.23 -9.23 19.28
C GLY A 52 -11.26 -7.86 18.64
N HIS A 53 -12.46 -7.39 18.36
CA HIS A 53 -12.65 -6.01 17.93
C HIS A 53 -12.61 -5.09 19.15
N ASP A 54 -11.90 -3.99 19.04
CA ASP A 54 -11.88 -2.91 20.02
C ASP A 54 -12.71 -1.74 19.48
N PHE A 55 -13.93 -1.60 20.01
CA PHE A 55 -14.86 -0.55 19.62
C PHE A 55 -14.83 0.65 20.59
N SER A 56 -13.85 0.72 21.50
CA SER A 56 -13.81 1.71 22.58
C SER A 56 -13.67 3.17 22.11
N TYR A 57 -13.11 3.39 20.92
CA TYR A 57 -12.90 4.73 20.34
C TYR A 57 -13.74 5.01 19.09
N THR A 58 -14.49 4.03 18.59
CA THR A 58 -15.43 4.25 17.49
C THR A 58 -16.73 4.83 18.06
N LEU A 59 -16.91 6.15 17.99
CA LEU A 59 -18.19 6.82 18.21
C LEU A 59 -19.18 6.54 17.06
N LYS A 60 -19.29 5.28 16.62
CA LYS A 60 -20.17 4.87 15.54
C LYS A 60 -21.51 4.39 16.13
N PRO A 61 -22.62 5.14 15.97
CA PRO A 61 -23.92 4.64 16.37
C PRO A 61 -24.30 3.46 15.47
N ASN A 62 -24.29 2.24 16.02
CA ASN A 62 -24.88 1.09 15.35
C ASN A 62 -26.34 0.97 15.79
N THR A 63 -27.27 1.47 14.97
CA THR A 63 -28.70 1.43 15.24
C THR A 63 -29.43 0.72 14.09
N PRO A 64 -30.65 0.19 14.31
CA PRO A 64 -31.44 -0.44 13.25
C PRO A 64 -31.71 0.45 12.03
N TYR A 65 -31.53 1.77 12.19
CA TYR A 65 -31.83 2.79 11.19
C TYR A 65 -30.59 3.46 10.60
N MET A 66 -29.40 3.19 11.16
CA MET A 66 -28.11 3.72 10.70
C MET A 66 -27.04 2.67 10.92
N THR A 67 -26.62 2.04 9.83
CA THR A 67 -25.43 1.20 9.72
C THR A 67 -24.34 2.00 9.01
N TYR A 68 -23.22 2.23 9.68
CA TYR A 68 -22.05 2.83 9.05
C TYR A 68 -21.21 1.74 8.42
N ASP A 69 -20.62 2.03 7.26
CA ASP A 69 -19.59 1.16 6.70
C ASP A 69 -18.36 1.15 7.62
N GLU A 70 -17.75 -0.04 7.72
CA GLU A 70 -16.62 -0.33 8.58
C GLU A 70 -15.33 0.22 7.97
N GLU A 71 -15.16 1.54 7.99
CA GLU A 71 -13.97 2.18 7.40
C GLU A 71 -12.68 1.97 8.21
N GLU A 72 -12.80 1.88 9.54
CA GLU A 72 -11.68 1.73 10.47
C GLU A 72 -12.14 0.84 11.64
N LEU A 73 -11.49 -0.32 11.80
CA LEU A 73 -11.68 -1.22 12.93
C LEU A 73 -10.35 -1.36 13.68
N ARG A 74 -10.42 -1.38 15.01
CA ARG A 74 -9.28 -1.68 15.86
C ARG A 74 -9.37 -3.14 16.25
N HIS A 75 -8.29 -3.88 16.10
CA HIS A 75 -8.21 -5.29 16.43
C HIS A 75 -7.20 -5.51 17.53
N THR A 76 -7.66 -6.07 18.64
CA THR A 76 -6.78 -6.53 19.72
C THR A 76 -6.24 -7.91 19.39
N ASN A 77 -4.96 -8.12 19.70
CA ASN A 77 -4.27 -9.40 19.57
C ASN A 77 -3.27 -9.54 20.72
N ASP A 78 -3.84 -9.76 21.90
CA ASP A 78 -3.09 -9.92 23.13
C ASP A 78 -2.64 -11.36 23.29
N LYS A 79 -1.43 -11.54 23.81
CA LYS A 79 -0.78 -12.83 23.92
C LYS A 79 -0.02 -12.94 25.24
N VAL A 80 -0.21 -14.08 25.91
CA VAL A 80 0.51 -14.45 27.12
C VAL A 80 1.13 -15.83 26.91
N GLU A 81 2.44 -15.93 27.00
CA GLU A 81 3.18 -17.19 26.95
C GLU A 81 3.92 -17.41 28.27
N ARG A 82 3.79 -18.61 28.84
CA ARG A 82 4.55 -19.04 30.01
C ARG A 82 5.26 -20.34 29.65
N LYS A 83 6.55 -20.40 29.93
CA LYS A 83 7.38 -21.60 29.84
C LYS A 83 8.08 -21.80 31.16
N ASN A 84 7.90 -22.95 31.79
CA ASN A 84 8.57 -23.33 33.02
C ASN A 84 9.25 -24.69 32.81
N ILE A 85 10.55 -24.76 33.08
CA ILE A 85 11.30 -26.01 33.11
C ILE A 85 11.84 -26.18 34.53
N ALA A 86 11.51 -27.30 35.16
CA ALA A 86 11.96 -27.62 36.50
C ALA A 86 12.67 -28.97 36.55
N PHE A 87 13.73 -29.02 37.34
CA PHE A 87 14.48 -30.21 37.70
C PHE A 87 14.27 -30.47 39.19
N VAL A 88 13.90 -31.70 39.52
CA VAL A 88 13.65 -32.15 40.87
C VAL A 88 14.54 -33.34 41.16
N TYR A 89 15.27 -33.27 42.25
CA TYR A 89 16.02 -34.38 42.82
C TYR A 89 15.45 -34.70 44.20
N GLU A 90 15.12 -35.96 44.43
CA GLU A 90 14.60 -36.47 45.70
C GLU A 90 15.49 -37.61 46.18
N ASN A 91 15.85 -37.58 47.46
CA ASN A 91 16.59 -38.62 48.17
C ASN A 91 15.80 -39.06 49.41
N PHE A 92 15.45 -40.34 49.45
CA PHE A 92 14.65 -40.98 50.50
C PHE A 92 15.50 -41.74 51.53
N THR A 93 16.82 -41.55 51.52
CA THR A 93 17.72 -42.21 52.48
C THR A 93 17.59 -41.53 53.84
N GLU A 94 17.10 -42.25 54.84
CA GLU A 94 17.06 -41.74 56.21
C GLU A 94 18.48 -41.59 56.77
N THR A 95 18.78 -40.39 57.30
CA THR A 95 20.05 -40.11 57.98
C THR A 95 19.77 -39.48 59.34
N PRO A 96 20.73 -39.48 60.29
CA PRO A 96 20.55 -38.82 61.58
C PRO A 96 20.23 -37.30 61.51
N PHE A 97 20.33 -36.68 60.34
CA PHE A 97 20.11 -35.25 60.14
C PHE A 97 18.87 -34.92 59.29
N TRP A 98 18.31 -35.88 58.54
CA TRP A 98 17.14 -35.67 57.67
C TRP A 98 16.50 -36.99 57.24
N ASP A 99 15.17 -36.99 57.14
CA ASP A 99 14.37 -38.16 56.73
C ASP A 99 14.20 -38.24 55.20
N THR A 100 14.15 -37.08 54.52
CA THR A 100 14.08 -36.98 53.06
C THR A 100 14.65 -35.65 52.61
N LEU A 101 15.41 -35.65 51.52
CA LEU A 101 15.96 -34.45 50.91
C LEU A 101 15.34 -34.23 49.53
N LYS A 102 14.78 -33.04 49.29
CA LYS A 102 14.25 -32.63 48.00
C LYS A 102 14.86 -31.32 47.54
N ILE A 103 15.53 -31.35 46.40
CA ILE A 103 16.09 -30.17 45.74
C ILE A 103 15.29 -29.92 44.48
N THR A 104 14.73 -28.72 44.34
CA THR A 104 14.00 -28.29 43.14
C THR A 104 14.63 -27.04 42.58
N TYR A 105 14.96 -27.07 41.30
CA TYR A 105 15.36 -25.91 40.52
C TYR A 105 14.34 -25.68 39.43
N SER A 106 13.74 -24.49 39.36
CA SER A 106 12.76 -24.13 38.33
C SER A 106 13.14 -22.84 37.64
N HIS A 107 13.11 -22.84 36.32
CA HIS A 107 13.28 -21.65 35.51
C HIS A 107 11.98 -21.33 34.77
N GLN A 108 11.35 -20.22 35.16
CA GLN A 108 10.09 -19.76 34.57
C GLN A 108 10.31 -18.46 33.80
N LYS A 109 9.84 -18.44 32.54
CA LYS A 109 9.74 -17.24 31.72
C LYS A 109 8.29 -17.00 31.35
N ILE A 110 7.81 -15.80 31.66
CA ILE A 110 6.50 -15.30 31.23
C ILE A 110 6.73 -14.16 30.24
N THR A 111 6.01 -14.16 29.13
CA THR A 111 6.05 -13.10 28.12
C THR A 111 4.63 -12.68 27.81
N THR A 112 4.33 -11.41 28.09
CA THR A 112 3.06 -10.78 27.78
C THR A 112 3.27 -9.79 26.64
N ARG A 113 2.35 -9.77 25.68
CA ARG A 113 2.34 -8.82 24.58
C ARG A 113 0.90 -8.35 24.40
N ALA A 114 0.69 -7.06 24.55
CA ALA A 114 -0.52 -6.40 24.11
C ALA A 114 -0.27 -5.79 22.72
N ARG A 115 -1.21 -5.96 21.80
CA ARG A 115 -1.11 -5.39 20.47
C ARG A 115 -2.50 -4.97 20.00
N THR A 116 -2.62 -3.72 19.57
CA THR A 116 -3.79 -3.22 18.87
C THR A 116 -3.35 -2.79 17.49
N ASP A 117 -3.98 -3.36 16.47
CA ASP A 117 -3.74 -3.03 15.08
C ASP A 117 -4.98 -2.32 14.53
N ASP A 118 -4.76 -1.19 13.85
CA ASP A 118 -5.82 -0.44 13.18
C ASP A 118 -5.81 -0.85 11.71
N TYR A 119 -6.80 -1.64 11.30
CA TYR A 119 -6.96 -2.07 9.90
C TYR A 119 -8.42 -2.33 9.58
N CYS A 120 -8.74 -2.33 8.29
CA CYS A 120 -10.10 -2.51 7.81
C CYS A 120 -10.28 -3.94 7.27
N ASP A 121 -11.27 -4.66 7.81
CA ASP A 121 -11.66 -6.01 7.37
C ASP A 121 -12.65 -6.00 6.18
N GLY A 122 -13.09 -4.80 5.77
CA GLY A 122 -14.15 -4.60 4.77
C GLY A 122 -13.76 -4.87 3.32
N ASN A 123 -12.54 -5.31 3.03
CA ASN A 123 -11.99 -5.47 1.68
C ASN A 123 -12.25 -4.20 0.82
N ASP A 124 -13.16 -4.28 -0.17
CA ASP A 124 -13.52 -3.15 -1.05
C ASP A 124 -14.21 -1.99 -0.31
N LYS A 125 -14.71 -2.22 0.91
CA LYS A 125 -15.30 -1.19 1.78
C LYS A 125 -14.23 -0.34 2.49
N CYS A 126 -12.97 -0.74 2.43
CA CYS A 126 -11.87 0.03 2.98
C CYS A 126 -11.51 1.16 2.01
N ALA A 127 -11.55 2.41 2.47
CA ALA A 127 -11.33 3.59 1.62
C ALA A 127 -10.01 3.55 0.80
N LEU A 128 -8.99 2.88 1.33
CA LEU A 128 -7.67 2.73 0.68
C LEU A 128 -7.54 1.50 -0.22
N ALA A 129 -8.42 0.51 -0.10
CA ALA A 129 -8.43 -0.70 -0.92
C ALA A 129 -9.55 -0.71 -1.97
N GLY A 130 -10.40 0.32 -1.97
CA GLY A 130 -11.49 0.44 -2.92
C GLY A 130 -10.99 0.52 -4.36
N ASN A 131 -11.67 -0.20 -5.25
CA ASN A 131 -11.49 -0.14 -6.69
C ASN A 131 -12.69 0.59 -7.34
N PRO A 132 -12.81 1.92 -7.20
CA PRO A 132 -13.99 2.67 -7.65
C PRO A 132 -14.19 2.62 -9.17
N LEU A 133 -13.10 2.39 -9.91
CA LEU A 133 -13.11 2.24 -11.36
C LEU A 133 -13.46 0.81 -11.81
N GLY A 134 -13.46 -0.16 -10.88
CA GLY A 134 -13.71 -1.57 -11.17
C GLY A 134 -12.70 -2.17 -12.15
N MET A 135 -11.46 -1.70 -12.11
CA MET A 135 -10.40 -2.15 -13.01
C MET A 135 -9.94 -3.55 -12.65
N LYS A 136 -9.74 -4.39 -13.65
CA LYS A 136 -9.24 -5.75 -13.44
C LYS A 136 -8.52 -6.24 -14.68
N TYR A 137 -7.74 -7.30 -14.54
CA TYR A 137 -7.27 -8.04 -15.70
C TYR A 137 -8.33 -9.05 -16.15
N ASN A 138 -8.56 -9.13 -17.46
CA ASN A 138 -9.44 -10.15 -18.04
C ASN A 138 -8.71 -11.51 -18.13
N GLN A 139 -9.38 -12.53 -18.68
CA GLN A 139 -8.79 -13.85 -18.91
C GLN A 139 -7.56 -13.80 -19.83
N ASP A 140 -7.42 -12.74 -20.61
CA ASP A 140 -6.30 -12.52 -21.50
C ASP A 140 -5.14 -11.75 -20.87
N ASN A 141 -5.22 -11.43 -19.57
CA ASN A 141 -4.32 -10.53 -18.84
C ASN A 141 -4.22 -9.13 -19.45
N GLN A 142 -5.33 -8.61 -19.98
CA GLN A 142 -5.47 -7.21 -20.42
C GLN A 142 -6.22 -6.39 -19.36
N LEU A 143 -5.75 -5.18 -19.10
CA LEU A 143 -6.38 -4.27 -18.14
C LEU A 143 -7.69 -3.73 -18.72
N VAL A 144 -8.80 -4.06 -18.08
CA VAL A 144 -10.15 -3.66 -18.50
C VAL A 144 -10.90 -2.95 -17.37
N GLY A 145 -11.83 -2.08 -17.75
CA GLY A 145 -12.78 -1.48 -16.81
C GLY A 145 -13.90 -2.43 -16.39
N LYS A 146 -14.82 -1.91 -15.55
CA LYS A 146 -16.06 -2.61 -15.18
C LYS A 146 -16.97 -2.89 -16.38
N ASP A 147 -16.84 -2.10 -17.44
CA ASP A 147 -17.54 -2.28 -18.71
C ASP A 147 -16.90 -3.34 -19.62
N GLY A 148 -15.77 -3.93 -19.21
CA GLY A 148 -15.02 -4.92 -19.96
C GLY A 148 -14.20 -4.35 -21.14
N LYS A 149 -14.16 -3.03 -21.31
CA LYS A 149 -13.37 -2.40 -22.38
C LYS A 149 -11.92 -2.19 -21.92
N PRO A 150 -10.93 -2.32 -22.82
CA PRO A 150 -9.54 -2.08 -22.50
C PRO A 150 -9.30 -0.65 -22.01
N ALA A 151 -8.45 -0.52 -21.00
CA ALA A 151 -7.96 0.77 -20.54
C ALA A 151 -6.91 1.33 -21.50
N VAL A 152 -6.83 2.66 -21.59
CA VAL A 152 -5.79 3.37 -22.34
C VAL A 152 -5.06 4.30 -21.40
N TYR A 153 -3.72 4.21 -21.38
CA TYR A 153 -2.86 5.06 -20.58
C TYR A 153 -1.87 5.79 -21.49
N LYS A 154 -1.57 7.06 -21.21
CA LYS A 154 -0.52 7.84 -21.89
C LYS A 154 0.20 8.72 -20.88
N ASP A 155 1.52 8.71 -20.89
CA ASP A 155 2.38 9.57 -20.06
C ASP A 155 3.55 10.09 -20.90
N LEU A 156 3.25 11.10 -21.72
CA LEU A 156 4.22 11.75 -22.58
C LEU A 156 4.88 12.90 -21.83
N ASP A 157 6.21 12.87 -21.81
CA ASP A 157 7.06 13.99 -21.42
C ASP A 157 8.15 14.14 -22.49
N SER A 158 7.76 14.70 -23.64
CA SER A 158 8.63 14.81 -24.81
C SER A 158 8.83 16.27 -25.22
N LYS A 159 10.04 16.57 -25.68
CA LYS A 159 10.34 17.83 -26.34
C LYS A 159 9.76 17.79 -27.75
N GLU A 160 8.99 18.81 -28.11
CA GLU A 160 8.43 18.98 -29.45
C GLU A 160 9.05 20.24 -30.08
N THR A 161 9.42 20.14 -31.35
CA THR A 161 9.92 21.28 -32.13
C THR A 161 8.86 21.69 -33.13
N ILE A 162 8.29 22.88 -32.93
CA ILE A 162 7.25 23.45 -33.81
C ILE A 162 7.91 24.48 -34.72
N GLN A 163 7.70 24.35 -36.03
CA GLN A 163 8.21 25.33 -37.00
C GLN A 163 7.21 26.47 -37.18
N GLU A 164 7.64 27.69 -36.87
CA GLU A 164 6.84 28.91 -37.03
C GLU A 164 7.43 29.79 -38.12
N LYS A 165 6.57 30.35 -38.97
CA LYS A 165 6.97 31.29 -40.03
C LYS A 165 6.63 32.70 -39.61
N LEU A 166 7.66 33.54 -39.45
CA LEU A 166 7.54 34.90 -38.96
C LEU A 166 7.81 35.89 -40.09
N PRO A 167 6.93 36.88 -40.33
CA PRO A 167 7.16 37.89 -41.35
C PRO A 167 8.30 38.85 -40.94
N LEU A 168 9.05 39.31 -41.94
CA LEU A 168 10.11 40.32 -41.77
C LEU A 168 9.50 41.74 -41.78
N THR A 169 9.10 42.25 -40.61
CA THR A 169 8.37 43.52 -40.48
C THR A 169 9.22 44.69 -39.96
N LYS A 170 10.34 44.42 -39.28
CA LYS A 170 11.23 45.44 -38.70
C LYS A 170 12.37 45.79 -39.66
N GLN A 171 13.00 46.95 -39.45
CA GLN A 171 14.24 47.31 -40.14
C GLN A 171 15.45 46.75 -39.40
N GLY A 172 16.40 46.19 -40.14
CA GLY A 172 17.61 45.56 -39.60
C GLY A 172 18.55 45.16 -40.73
N LYS A 173 19.82 44.88 -40.39
CA LYS A 173 20.80 44.41 -41.36
C LYS A 173 20.62 42.93 -41.64
N TRP A 174 20.41 42.16 -40.58
CA TRP A 174 20.29 40.70 -40.63
C TRP A 174 18.81 40.27 -40.59
N ARG A 175 18.46 39.12 -41.18
CA ARG A 175 17.07 38.62 -41.23
C ARG A 175 16.44 38.53 -39.85
N HIS A 176 17.17 38.01 -38.85
CA HIS A 176 16.64 37.84 -37.49
C HIS A 176 16.33 39.18 -36.80
N GLU A 177 16.98 40.30 -37.17
CA GLU A 177 16.69 41.63 -36.62
C GLU A 177 15.38 42.20 -37.18
N LYS A 178 14.99 41.75 -38.37
CA LYS A 178 13.77 42.17 -39.06
C LYS A 178 12.51 41.45 -38.52
N VAL A 179 12.68 40.48 -37.63
CA VAL A 179 11.59 39.68 -37.06
C VAL A 179 11.07 40.28 -35.75
N ASP A 180 9.76 40.26 -35.56
CA ASP A 180 9.14 40.62 -34.28
C ASP A 180 9.10 39.44 -33.29
N TRP A 181 10.20 39.21 -32.59
CA TRP A 181 10.32 38.13 -31.59
C TRP A 181 9.37 38.26 -30.40
N ASP A 182 8.86 39.46 -30.11
CA ASP A 182 7.93 39.68 -28.99
C ASP A 182 6.58 39.01 -29.26
N THR A 183 6.15 38.97 -30.52
CA THR A 183 4.95 38.24 -30.94
C THR A 183 5.11 36.73 -30.69
N LEU A 184 6.30 36.17 -30.96
CA LEU A 184 6.58 34.76 -30.70
C LEU A 184 6.65 34.44 -29.20
N LYS A 185 7.28 35.30 -28.40
CA LYS A 185 7.34 35.17 -26.94
C LYS A 185 5.97 35.25 -26.27
N LYS A 186 5.06 36.08 -26.81
CA LYS A 186 3.67 36.12 -26.35
C LYS A 186 2.90 34.85 -26.71
N LYS A 187 3.16 34.27 -27.89
CA LYS A 187 2.54 33.02 -28.33
C LYS A 187 3.01 31.81 -27.52
N TYR A 188 4.28 31.79 -27.12
CA TYR A 188 4.92 30.71 -26.35
C TYR A 188 5.55 31.22 -25.05
N PRO A 189 4.74 31.56 -24.03
CA PRO A 189 5.26 32.09 -22.77
C PRO A 189 6.13 31.04 -22.05
N GLY A 190 7.30 31.46 -21.56
CA GLY A 190 8.23 30.60 -20.81
C GLY A 190 9.19 29.76 -21.66
N VAL A 191 9.09 29.80 -22.99
CA VAL A 191 10.06 29.16 -23.89
C VAL A 191 11.23 30.13 -24.18
N PRO A 192 12.50 29.74 -23.99
CA PRO A 192 13.63 30.59 -24.32
C PRO A 192 13.75 30.75 -25.84
N ILE A 193 13.56 31.99 -26.32
CA ILE A 193 13.62 32.34 -27.74
C ILE A 193 14.89 33.15 -28.00
N TYR A 194 15.74 32.62 -28.88
CA TYR A 194 16.96 33.25 -29.39
C TYR A 194 16.74 33.75 -30.82
N GLY A 195 17.20 34.95 -31.16
CA GLY A 195 16.96 35.50 -32.50
C GLY A 195 17.87 34.89 -33.55
N TYR A 196 17.35 33.96 -34.35
CA TYR A 196 18.01 33.43 -35.55
C TYR A 196 16.94 33.00 -36.57
N CYS A 197 17.32 32.86 -37.84
CA CYS A 197 16.47 32.31 -38.89
C CYS A 197 17.11 31.04 -39.44
N LEU A 198 16.29 30.06 -39.82
CA LEU A 198 16.79 28.84 -40.48
C LEU A 198 17.24 29.13 -41.92
N GLU A 199 16.60 30.08 -42.58
CA GLU A 199 16.99 30.55 -43.90
C GLU A 199 18.30 31.33 -43.86
N LYS A 200 19.06 31.24 -44.96
CA LYS A 200 20.26 32.06 -45.16
C LYS A 200 19.88 33.52 -45.44
N GLU A 201 20.83 34.44 -45.21
CA GLU A 201 20.62 35.88 -45.39
C GLU A 201 20.25 36.28 -46.83
N ASP A 202 20.74 35.54 -47.83
CA ASP A 202 20.50 35.73 -49.27
C ASP A 202 19.19 35.09 -49.78
N ASP A 203 18.42 34.42 -48.93
CA ASP A 203 17.17 33.78 -49.32
C ASP A 203 16.12 34.82 -49.78
N PRO A 204 15.41 34.63 -50.91
CA PRO A 204 14.44 35.61 -51.41
C PRO A 204 13.14 35.66 -50.58
N SER A 205 12.93 34.75 -49.64
CA SER A 205 11.70 34.66 -48.85
C SER A 205 11.49 35.92 -47.99
N ASN A 206 10.24 36.34 -47.82
CA ASN A 206 9.84 37.47 -46.98
C ASN A 206 9.50 37.07 -45.53
N PHE A 207 9.86 35.84 -45.14
CA PHE A 207 9.66 35.29 -43.81
C PHE A 207 10.95 34.66 -43.27
N CYS A 208 10.94 34.41 -41.97
CA CYS A 208 11.96 33.72 -41.19
C CYS A 208 11.29 32.50 -40.53
N THR A 209 11.79 31.30 -40.80
CA THR A 209 11.35 30.08 -40.12
C THR A 209 12.15 29.91 -38.83
N TYR A 210 11.44 29.61 -37.75
CA TYR A 210 12.00 29.42 -36.42
C TYR A 210 11.52 28.11 -35.79
N ASP A 211 12.45 27.35 -35.22
CA ASP A 211 12.16 26.13 -34.47
C ASP A 211 11.89 26.48 -33.00
N VAL A 212 10.62 26.42 -32.60
CA VAL A 212 10.20 26.60 -31.21
C VAL A 212 10.25 25.25 -30.49
N ASN A 213 11.17 25.10 -29.55
CA ASN A 213 11.25 23.91 -28.70
C ASN A 213 10.32 24.05 -27.50
N THR A 214 9.23 23.29 -27.48
CA THR A 214 8.27 23.24 -26.38
C THR A 214 8.34 21.88 -25.66
N ILE A 215 7.78 21.81 -24.46
CA ILE A 215 7.59 20.55 -23.75
C ILE A 215 6.11 20.19 -23.88
N LYS A 216 5.84 19.05 -24.51
CA LYS A 216 4.50 18.47 -24.53
C LYS A 216 4.40 17.48 -23.39
N LYS A 217 3.68 17.87 -22.34
CA LYS A 217 3.35 17.03 -21.20
C LYS A 217 1.90 16.57 -21.30
N GLU A 218 1.67 15.28 -21.41
CA GLU A 218 0.34 14.67 -21.43
C GLU A 218 0.35 13.46 -20.50
N ASN A 219 -0.50 13.47 -19.45
CA ASN A 219 -0.70 12.30 -18.61
C ASN A 219 -2.20 12.01 -18.52
N THR A 220 -2.67 11.02 -19.28
CA THR A 220 -4.09 10.72 -19.40
C THR A 220 -4.37 9.25 -19.21
N PHE A 221 -5.53 8.96 -18.64
CA PHE A 221 -6.02 7.60 -18.46
C PHE A 221 -7.48 7.53 -18.88
N GLU A 222 -7.83 6.54 -19.68
CA GLU A 222 -9.19 6.32 -20.16
C GLU A 222 -9.67 4.93 -19.76
N ILE A 223 -10.82 4.91 -19.09
CA ILE A 223 -11.47 3.67 -18.68
C ILE A 223 -12.97 3.91 -18.52
N ASN A 224 -13.79 2.88 -18.73
CA ASN A 224 -15.25 2.96 -18.60
C ASN A 224 -15.89 4.06 -19.47
N GLY A 225 -15.27 4.40 -20.61
CA GLY A 225 -15.71 5.48 -21.50
C GLY A 225 -15.49 6.90 -20.96
N LYS A 226 -14.74 7.07 -19.86
CA LYS A 226 -14.33 8.38 -19.33
C LYS A 226 -12.82 8.54 -19.46
N LYS A 227 -12.40 9.69 -20.00
CA LYS A 227 -11.01 10.14 -20.02
C LYS A 227 -10.72 11.03 -18.82
N TYR A 228 -9.65 10.73 -18.10
CA TYR A 228 -9.15 11.42 -16.93
C TYR A 228 -7.83 12.13 -17.27
N ASP A 229 -7.71 13.38 -16.85
CA ASP A 229 -6.46 14.15 -16.98
C ASP A 229 -5.68 14.10 -15.68
N LEU A 230 -4.69 13.21 -15.61
CA LEU A 230 -3.91 12.95 -14.41
C LEU A 230 -2.94 14.08 -14.06
N LEU A 231 -2.82 15.12 -14.90
CA LEU A 231 -2.12 16.37 -14.57
C LEU A 231 -3.02 17.36 -13.82
N SER A 232 -4.35 17.18 -13.89
CA SER A 232 -5.31 18.07 -13.24
C SER A 232 -5.47 17.76 -11.75
N GLU A 233 -5.69 18.80 -10.94
CA GLU A 233 -5.94 18.62 -9.49
C GLU A 233 -7.18 17.77 -9.18
N ALA A 234 -8.16 17.74 -10.09
CA ALA A 234 -9.39 16.98 -9.95
C ALA A 234 -9.17 15.47 -10.13
N ASP A 235 -8.37 15.06 -11.12
CA ASP A 235 -8.23 13.67 -11.52
C ASP A 235 -6.88 13.04 -11.11
N LYS A 236 -5.90 13.80 -10.60
CA LYS A 236 -4.58 13.27 -10.21
C LYS A 236 -4.60 12.12 -9.20
N LYS A 237 -5.68 11.98 -8.43
CA LYS A 237 -5.86 10.91 -7.42
C LYS A 237 -6.58 9.68 -7.94
N VAL A 238 -7.02 9.69 -9.20
CA VAL A 238 -7.71 8.55 -9.84
C VAL A 238 -6.76 7.37 -10.01
N ILE A 239 -5.51 7.66 -10.37
CA ILE A 239 -4.39 6.72 -10.35
C ILE A 239 -3.21 7.41 -9.67
N SER A 240 -2.87 6.98 -8.46
CA SER A 240 -1.71 7.43 -7.70
C SER A 240 -0.44 6.66 -8.05
N ASP A 241 0.70 7.13 -7.54
CA ASP A 241 1.99 6.49 -7.77
C ASP A 241 2.05 5.07 -7.18
N GLU A 242 1.30 4.79 -6.10
CA GLU A 242 1.20 3.45 -5.52
C GLU A 242 0.53 2.43 -6.45
N GLN A 243 -0.32 2.90 -7.38
CA GLN A 243 -1.01 2.07 -8.36
C GLN A 243 -0.21 1.94 -9.68
N ARG A 244 0.86 2.72 -9.83
CA ARG A 244 1.78 2.65 -10.97
C ARG A 244 2.99 1.79 -10.60
N LEU A 245 2.93 0.52 -10.97
CA LEU A 245 4.02 -0.42 -10.72
C LEU A 245 5.05 -0.33 -11.86
N SER A 246 6.30 -0.02 -11.52
CA SER A 246 7.38 0.15 -12.49
C SER A 246 8.14 -1.16 -12.71
N THR A 247 8.41 -1.51 -13.97
CA THR A 247 9.00 -2.81 -14.34
C THR A 247 10.47 -3.02 -13.91
N ASN A 248 11.09 -2.03 -13.27
CA ASN A 248 12.44 -2.13 -12.72
C ASN A 248 12.50 -2.83 -11.34
N VAL A 249 11.36 -3.23 -10.77
CA VAL A 249 11.26 -3.95 -9.49
C VAL A 249 10.45 -5.24 -9.69
N SER A 250 10.78 -6.28 -8.94
CA SER A 250 10.00 -7.52 -8.91
C SER A 250 8.74 -7.37 -8.04
N TYR A 251 7.60 -7.81 -8.55
CA TYR A 251 6.33 -7.83 -7.83
C TYR A 251 5.77 -9.24 -7.76
N LEU A 252 5.05 -9.55 -6.69
CA LEU A 252 4.31 -10.80 -6.54
C LEU A 252 2.83 -10.52 -6.75
N PHE A 253 2.20 -11.27 -7.65
CA PHE A 253 0.78 -11.15 -7.96
C PHE A 253 0.04 -12.43 -7.59
N SER A 254 -1.23 -12.31 -7.18
CA SER A 254 -2.10 -13.47 -6.95
C SER A 254 -2.74 -13.91 -8.27
N CYS A 255 -2.87 -15.22 -8.46
CA CYS A 255 -3.65 -15.81 -9.55
C CYS A 255 -5.17 -15.56 -9.43
N ASP A 256 -5.62 -14.99 -8.32
CA ASP A 256 -7.00 -14.47 -8.21
C ASP A 256 -7.19 -13.17 -9.02
N GLY A 257 -6.11 -12.41 -9.20
CA GLY A 257 -6.11 -11.14 -9.92
C GLY A 257 -5.63 -11.23 -11.38
N LEU A 258 -4.89 -12.29 -11.73
CA LEU A 258 -4.31 -12.52 -13.05
C LEU A 258 -4.51 -13.98 -13.49
N ASN A 259 -4.65 -14.20 -14.80
CA ASN A 259 -4.63 -15.55 -15.35
C ASN A 259 -3.19 -16.09 -15.38
N CYS A 260 -2.83 -16.89 -14.38
CA CYS A 260 -1.54 -17.58 -14.28
C CYS A 260 -1.33 -18.73 -15.29
N ASN A 261 -2.35 -19.08 -16.10
CA ASN A 261 -2.12 -19.97 -17.24
C ASN A 261 -1.39 -19.26 -18.39
N LYS A 262 -1.35 -17.93 -18.37
CA LYS A 262 -0.52 -17.13 -19.26
C LYS A 262 0.78 -16.77 -18.56
N ASN A 263 1.82 -16.55 -19.35
CA ASN A 263 3.15 -16.13 -18.89
C ASN A 263 3.40 -14.63 -19.11
N THR A 264 2.40 -13.88 -19.55
CA THR A 264 2.50 -12.44 -19.79
C THR A 264 1.29 -11.68 -19.23
N ILE A 265 1.54 -10.43 -18.84
CA ILE A 265 0.55 -9.45 -18.39
C ILE A 265 0.68 -8.17 -19.22
N GLN A 266 -0.44 -7.56 -19.61
CA GLN A 266 -0.42 -6.30 -20.32
C GLN A 266 0.08 -5.17 -19.41
N GLY A 267 1.09 -4.45 -19.88
CA GLY A 267 1.51 -3.16 -19.37
C GLY A 267 1.39 -2.06 -20.41
N PHE A 268 1.78 -0.84 -20.02
CA PHE A 268 1.74 0.34 -20.88
C PHE A 268 3.12 1.00 -20.91
N ASN A 269 3.60 1.28 -22.12
CA ASN A 269 4.72 2.18 -22.32
C ASN A 269 4.26 3.63 -22.11
N LYS A 270 5.21 4.55 -21.93
CA LYS A 270 4.96 5.99 -21.75
C LYS A 270 4.20 6.62 -22.91
N ASP A 271 4.43 6.17 -24.14
CA ASP A 271 3.73 6.63 -25.34
C ASP A 271 2.28 6.12 -25.44
N GLY A 272 1.89 5.22 -24.52
CA GLY A 272 0.59 4.58 -24.45
C GLY A 272 0.43 3.34 -25.33
N THR A 273 1.51 2.85 -25.92
CA THR A 273 1.50 1.53 -26.55
C THR A 273 1.44 0.45 -25.48
N THR A 274 0.65 -0.59 -25.74
CA THR A 274 0.57 -1.75 -24.85
C THR A 274 1.77 -2.66 -25.08
N VAL A 275 2.32 -3.22 -24.00
CA VAL A 275 3.43 -4.16 -24.03
C VAL A 275 3.11 -5.38 -23.17
N ASP A 276 3.44 -6.57 -23.65
CA ASP A 276 3.28 -7.80 -22.88
C ASP A 276 4.52 -8.00 -21.99
N ILE A 277 4.31 -7.93 -20.67
CA ILE A 277 5.35 -8.07 -19.67
C ILE A 277 5.38 -9.54 -19.20
N PRO A 278 6.51 -10.24 -19.30
CA PRO A 278 6.60 -11.63 -18.85
C PRO A 278 6.60 -11.74 -17.32
N PHE A 279 6.01 -12.82 -16.80
CA PHE A 279 6.10 -13.19 -15.38
C PHE A 279 6.25 -14.72 -15.21
N GLU A 280 6.71 -15.12 -14.02
CA GLU A 280 6.87 -16.52 -13.62
C GLU A 280 5.78 -16.90 -12.61
N VAL A 281 5.33 -18.15 -12.65
CA VAL A 281 4.25 -18.72 -11.81
C VAL A 281 4.81 -19.82 -10.91
#